data_AF-A0A914PYX9-F1
#
_entry.id   AF-A0A914PYX9-F1
#
_cell.length_a   1.000
_cell.length_b   1.000
_cell.length_c   1.000
_cell.angle_alpha   90.00
_cell.angle_beta   90.00
_cell.angle_gamma   90.00
#
_symmetry.space_group_name_H-M   'P 1'
#
loop_
_entity.id
_entity.type
_entity.pdbx_description
1 polymer ?
#
loop_
_entity_poly.entity_id
_entity_poly.type
_entity_poly.pdbx_seq_one_letter_code
_entity_poly.pdbx_strand_id
1 'polypeptide(L)' 'MAETKEKVYWTALESNPDTMNKLIKDIGVKGLRCEDIFGFDDDALAFVPQPCYAVILCFPDYKKVFYHSY' A
#
# COMPACT_ATOMS: atom_id res chain seq x y z
N MET A 1 -8.46 -37.69 17.83
CA MET A 1 -7.19 -37.02 17.51
C MET A 1 -7.57 -35.63 17.02
N ALA A 2 -7.18 -34.57 17.74
CA ALA A 2 -7.58 -33.20 17.38
C ALA A 2 -6.75 -32.71 16.19
N GLU A 3 -7.42 -32.14 15.20
CA GLU A 3 -6.82 -31.59 13.99
C GLU A 3 -6.12 -30.26 14.32
N THR A 4 -4.80 -30.22 14.24
CA THR A 4 -4.03 -29.00 14.47
C THR A 4 -4.03 -28.19 13.17
N LYS A 5 -4.81 -27.10 13.11
CA LYS A 5 -4.75 -26.15 11.98
C LYS A 5 -3.35 -25.54 11.90
N GLU A 6 -2.64 -25.78 10.80
CA GLU A 6 -1.37 -25.12 10.53
C GLU A 6 -1.57 -23.59 10.46
N LYS A 7 -0.66 -22.86 11.13
CA LYS A 7 -0.61 -21.41 11.05
C LYS A 7 0.03 -21.01 9.73
N VAL A 8 -0.73 -20.35 8.87
CA VAL A 8 -0.19 -19.71 7.67
C VAL A 8 0.49 -18.40 8.07
N TYR A 9 1.74 -18.23 7.66
CA TYR A 9 2.49 -16.98 7.82
C TYR A 9 2.56 -16.28 6.47
N TRP A 10 2.08 -15.04 6.44
CA TRP A 10 2.15 -14.19 5.25
C TRP A 10 3.40 -13.33 5.33
N THR A 11 4.17 -13.29 4.24
CA THR A 11 5.31 -12.39 4.11
C THR A 11 4.82 -10.96 3.90
N ALA A 12 5.49 -9.99 4.52
CA ALA A 12 5.20 -8.57 4.28
C ALA A 12 5.45 -8.22 2.81
N LEU A 13 4.54 -7.43 2.23
CA LEU A 13 4.64 -6.96 0.86
C LEU A 13 5.37 -5.62 0.82
N GLU A 14 6.31 -5.47 -0.11
CA GLU A 14 7.01 -4.20 -0.32
C GLU A 14 6.11 -3.16 -0.97
N SER A 15 6.10 -1.94 -0.46
CA SER A 15 5.28 -0.83 -0.95
C SER A 15 5.94 -0.12 -2.13
N ASN A 16 6.11 -0.80 -3.25
CA ASN A 16 6.61 -0.24 -4.51
C ASN A 16 5.79 -0.71 -5.72
N PRO A 17 5.84 0.02 -6.86
CA PRO A 17 5.10 -0.35 -8.06
C PRO A 17 5.44 -1.74 -8.59
N ASP A 18 6.71 -2.17 -8.56
CA ASP A 18 7.15 -3.47 -9.08
C ASP A 18 6.45 -4.64 -8.39
N THR A 19 6.44 -4.63 -7.05
CA THR A 19 5.82 -5.67 -6.23
C THR A 19 4.30 -5.62 -6.32
N MET A 20 3.71 -4.43 -6.25
CA MET A 20 2.27 -4.24 -6.29
C MET A 20 1.67 -4.61 -7.65
N ASN A 21 2.30 -4.19 -8.75
CA ASN A 21 1.85 -4.51 -10.11
C ASN A 21 1.95 -6.00 -10.40
N LYS A 22 2.98 -6.68 -9.88
CA LYS A 22 3.07 -8.14 -9.96
C LYS A 22 1.89 -8.80 -9.24
N LEU A 23 1.58 -8.39 -8.01
CA LEU A 23 0.44 -8.90 -7.26
C LEU A 23 -0.89 -8.68 -8.00
N ILE A 24 -1.15 -7.45 -8.46
CA ILE A 24 -2.36 -7.07 -9.21
C ILE A 24 -2.55 -7.96 -10.44
N LYS A 25 -1.47 -8.22 -11.17
CA LYS A 25 -1.47 -9.11 -12.33
C LYS A 25 -1.75 -10.56 -11.92
N ASP A 26 -1.11 -11.05 -10.86
CA ASP A 26 -1.26 -12.43 -10.38
C ASP A 26 -2.69 -12.72 -9.88
N ILE A 27 -3.39 -11.72 -9.33
CA ILE A 27 -4.80 -11.83 -8.94
C ILE A 27 -5.79 -11.62 -10.11
N GLY A 28 -5.29 -11.40 -11.34
CA GLY A 28 -6.10 -11.35 -12.56
C GLY A 28 -6.67 -9.98 -12.92
N VAL A 29 -6.27 -8.90 -12.24
CA VAL A 29 -6.70 -7.54 -12.57
C VAL A 29 -5.99 -7.07 -13.84
N LYS A 30 -6.73 -6.40 -14.73
CA LYS A 30 -6.24 -5.89 -16.01
C LYS A 30 -6.58 -4.41 -16.17
N GLY A 31 -5.74 -3.68 -16.89
CA GLY A 31 -5.97 -2.28 -17.23
C GLY A 31 -5.67 -1.29 -16.10
N LEU A 32 -5.14 -1.75 -14.97
CA LEU A 32 -4.74 -0.93 -13.83
C LEU A 32 -3.27 -1.19 -13.49
N ARG A 33 -2.62 -0.19 -12.91
CA ARG A 33 -1.27 -0.27 -12.36
C ARG A 33 -1.10 0.72 -11.21
N CYS A 34 -0.24 0.37 -10.27
CA CYS A 34 0.32 1.27 -9.27
C CYS A 34 1.52 2.03 -9.87
N GLU A 35 1.67 3.28 -9.43
CA GLU A 35 2.78 4.19 -9.74
C GLU A 35 3.19 4.89 -8.43
N ASP A 36 4.42 5.39 -8.39
CA ASP A 36 4.90 6.15 -7.24
C ASP A 36 4.28 7.55 -7.17
N ILE A 37 4.02 8.02 -5.95
CA ILE A 37 3.65 9.39 -5.64
C ILE A 37 4.84 10.04 -4.95
N PHE A 38 5.50 10.98 -5.63
CA PHE A 38 6.72 11.63 -5.13
C PHE A 38 6.45 12.67 -4.02
N GLY A 39 5.22 13.18 -3.94
CA GLY A 39 4.81 14.22 -3.01
C GLY A 39 3.30 14.45 -3.06
N PHE A 40 2.79 15.21 -2.09
CA PHE A 40 1.37 15.55 -1.97
C PHE A 40 1.08 17.04 -2.27
N ASP A 41 2.07 17.76 -2.78
CA ASP A 41 1.90 19.10 -3.36
C ASP A 41 1.41 19.02 -4.81
N ASP A 42 0.85 20.12 -5.29
CA ASP A 42 0.20 20.18 -6.62
C ASP A 42 1.17 19.86 -7.77
N ASP A 43 2.44 20.27 -7.66
CA ASP A 43 3.46 20.03 -8.68
C ASP A 43 3.84 18.55 -8.75
N ALA A 44 4.03 17.89 -7.60
CA ALA A 44 4.28 16.46 -7.53
C ALA A 44 3.08 15.64 -8.01
N LEU A 45 1.86 16.04 -7.65
CA LEU A 45 0.63 15.34 -8.03
C LEU A 45 0.31 15.48 -9.51
N ALA A 46 0.80 16.52 -10.19
CA ALA A 46 0.66 16.68 -11.63
C ALA A 46 1.29 15.54 -12.45
N PHE A 47 2.27 14.82 -11.87
CA PHE A 47 2.88 13.64 -12.50
C PHE A 47 2.04 12.36 -12.38
N VAL A 48 1.01 12.33 -11.52
CA VAL A 48 0.18 11.15 -11.30
C VAL A 48 -0.77 10.95 -12.50
N PRO A 49 -0.69 9.80 -13.20
CA PRO A 49 -1.58 9.51 -14.32
C PRO A 49 -3.06 9.54 -13.93
N GLN A 50 -3.89 10.10 -14.80
CA GLN A 50 -5.34 10.18 -14.59
C GLN A 50 -6.09 9.18 -15.49
N PRO A 51 -7.23 8.63 -15.03
CA PRO A 51 -7.83 8.84 -13.70
C PRO A 51 -7.09 8.07 -12.59
N CYS A 52 -6.90 8.70 -11.43
CA CYS A 52 -6.43 8.02 -10.23
C CYS A 52 -7.61 7.38 -9.48
N TYR A 53 -7.58 6.06 -9.30
CA TYR A 53 -8.67 5.31 -8.67
C TYR A 53 -8.51 5.15 -7.16
N ALA A 54 -7.26 5.05 -6.68
CA ALA A 54 -6.95 4.81 -5.27
C ALA A 54 -5.51 5.23 -4.94
N VAL A 55 -5.27 5.53 -3.67
CA VAL A 55 -3.93 5.77 -3.11
C VAL A 55 -3.67 4.71 -2.04
N ILE A 56 -2.47 4.12 -2.07
CA ILE A 56 -2.01 3.15 -1.08
C ILE A 56 -0.86 3.80 -0.31
N LEU A 57 -1.01 3.89 1.01
CA LEU A 57 -0.04 4.53 1.88
C LEU A 57 0.53 3.51 2.86
N CYS A 58 1.84 3.27 2.80
CA CYS A 58 2.56 2.53 3.83
C CYS A 58 3.07 3.53 4.86
N PHE A 59 2.50 3.49 6.07
CA PHE A 59 2.84 4.39 7.17
C PHE A 59 3.25 3.57 8.40
N PRO A 60 4.26 4.00 9.18
CA PRO A 60 4.62 3.30 10.40
C PRO A 60 3.46 3.31 11.40
N ASP A 61 3.24 2.20 12.09
CA ASP A 61 2.33 2.20 13.22
C ASP A 61 2.88 3.12 14.32
N TYR A 62 2.04 4.03 14.80
CA TYR A 62 2.42 4.95 15.87
C TYR A 62 1.32 5.02 16.93
N LYS A 63 1.75 5.01 18.19
CA LYS A 63 0.87 5.39 19.29
C LYS A 63 0.80 6.92 19.33
N LYS A 64 -0.40 7.45 19.07
CA LYS A 64 -0.67 8.88 19.23
C LYS A 64 -0.43 9.28 20.69
N VAL A 65 0.63 10.05 20.92
CA VAL A 65 0.88 10.71 22.21
C VAL A 65 0.19 12.07 22.17
N PHE A 66 -0.80 12.25 23.06
CA PHE A 66 -1.43 13.54 23.26
C PHE A 66 -0.49 14.40 24.11
N TYR A 67 0.07 15.47 23.54
CA TYR A 67 0.66 16.52 24.34
C TYR A 67 -0.47 17.31 24.99
N HIS A 68 -0.49 17.32 26.33
CA HIS A 68 -1.30 18.27 27.07
C HIS A 68 -0.57 19.61 27.01
N SER A 69 -1.13 20.60 26.30
CA SER A 69 -0.61 21.97 26.40
C SER A 69 -0.92 22.49 27.81
N TYR A 70 0.10 23.00 28.48
CA TYR A 70 -0.05 23.76 29.74
C TYR A 70 -0.80 25.07 29.49
#